data_AF-A0A7S2QU51-F1
#
_entry.id   AF-A0A7S2QU51-F1
#
_cell.length_a   1.000
_cell.length_b   1.000
_cell.length_c   1.000
_cell.angle_alpha   90.00
_cell.angle_beta   90.00
_cell.angle_gamma   90.00
#
_symmetry.space_group_name_H-M   'P 1'
#
loop_
_entity.id
_entity.type
_entity.pdbx_description
1 polymer ?
#
loop_
_entity_poly.entity_id
_entity_poly.type
_entity_poly.pdbx_seq_one_letter_code
_entity_poly.pdbx_strand_id
1 'polypeptide(L)'
;RIAGHLTSKVVKDFAASKTLTRGFTYGGGRDLTGFVDGTNNYDETLRSTGKLAAASSSDFEGSEDSTSPSSVEAMLGGSHVFAGVFLHNLSAFHKLSTQDKSR
;
A
#
# COMPACT_ATOMS: atom_id res chain seq x y z
N ARG A 1 20.12 -1.43 0.05
CA ARG A 1 20.45 -0.07 -0.46
C ARG A 1 20.66 0.02 -1.99
N ILE A 2 20.71 -1.10 -2.73
CA ILE A 2 21.09 -1.12 -4.17
C ILE A 2 19.89 -0.90 -5.12
N ALA A 3 18.71 -1.43 -4.79
CA ALA A 3 17.55 -1.41 -5.70
C ALA A 3 17.01 0.00 -6.03
N GLY A 4 16.94 0.92 -5.06
CA GLY A 4 16.44 2.29 -5.30
C GLY A 4 17.41 3.20 -6.05
N HIS A 5 18.70 2.83 -6.13
CA HIS A 5 19.70 3.66 -6.80
C HIS A 5 19.73 3.41 -8.33
N LEU A 6 19.46 2.17 -8.76
CA LEU A 6 19.45 1.81 -10.19
C LEU A 6 18.23 2.37 -10.95
N THR A 7 17.02 2.29 -10.40
CA THR A 7 15.81 2.80 -11.07
C THR A 7 15.82 4.32 -11.24
N SER A 8 16.38 5.06 -10.28
CA SER A 8 16.43 6.53 -10.39
C SER A 8 17.33 7.02 -11.52
N LYS A 9 18.39 6.30 -11.91
CA LYS A 9 19.28 6.74 -13.00
C LYS A 9 18.62 6.62 -14.37
N VAL A 10 17.76 5.62 -14.57
CA VAL A 10 17.10 5.36 -15.86
C VAL A 10 15.88 6.27 -16.05
N VAL A 11 15.19 6.62 -14.97
CA VAL A 11 13.89 7.34 -15.03
C VAL A 11 14.04 8.86 -14.87
N LYS A 12 15.19 9.36 -14.38
CA LYS A 12 15.43 10.80 -14.16
C LYS A 12 15.27 11.66 -15.40
N ASP A 13 15.53 11.09 -16.58
CA ASP A 13 15.41 11.79 -17.86
C ASP A 13 13.95 11.88 -18.35
N PHE A 14 13.03 11.12 -17.73
CA PHE A 14 11.63 10.99 -18.15
C PHE A 14 10.61 11.44 -17.09
N ALA A 15 10.99 11.48 -15.81
CA ALA A 15 10.09 11.89 -14.74
C ALA A 15 10.81 12.53 -13.55
N ALA A 16 10.20 13.59 -13.02
CA ALA A 16 10.60 14.19 -11.74
C ALA A 16 10.02 13.39 -10.56
N SER A 17 10.86 13.09 -9.56
CA SER A 17 10.37 12.51 -8.31
C SER A 17 9.57 13.55 -7.52
N LYS A 18 8.33 13.24 -7.15
CA LYS A 18 7.49 14.13 -6.32
C LYS A 18 7.79 13.99 -4.83
N THR A 19 7.94 12.75 -4.34
CA THR A 19 8.17 12.46 -2.92
C THR A 19 9.05 11.22 -2.78
N LEU A 20 10.05 11.28 -1.89
CA LEU A 20 10.90 10.14 -1.52
C LEU A 20 10.84 9.91 -0.02
N THR A 21 10.23 8.80 0.39
CA THR A 21 10.22 8.34 1.78
C THR A 21 11.10 7.11 1.92
N ARG A 22 11.95 7.08 2.95
CA ARG A 22 12.80 5.93 3.28
C ARG A 22 12.20 5.17 4.46
N GLY A 23 11.50 4.09 4.16
CA GLY A 23 10.94 3.21 5.18
C GLY A 23 12.00 2.39 5.92
N PHE A 24 11.66 1.97 7.14
CA PHE A 24 12.42 1.02 7.95
C PHE A 24 11.45 0.19 8.79
N THR A 25 11.84 -1.04 9.15
CA THR A 25 11.09 -1.85 10.12
C THR A 25 11.46 -1.41 11.53
N TYR A 26 10.46 -1.19 12.38
CA TYR A 26 10.66 -0.78 13.76
C TYR A 26 10.23 -1.87 14.74
N GLY A 27 10.98 -2.06 15.83
CA GLY A 27 10.54 -2.84 17.00
C GLY A 27 9.98 -4.25 16.76
N GLY A 28 10.42 -4.96 15.71
CA GLY A 28 9.92 -6.30 15.38
C GLY A 28 8.56 -6.31 14.65
N GLY A 29 8.29 -5.32 13.81
CA GLY A 29 7.01 -5.20 13.07
C GLY A 29 6.02 -4.25 13.71
N ARG A 30 6.51 -3.34 14.56
CA ARG A 30 5.71 -2.28 15.18
C ARG A 30 5.76 -1.02 14.35
N ASP A 31 4.73 -0.20 14.46
CA ASP A 31 4.73 1.18 13.97
C ASP A 31 5.42 2.13 14.97
N LEU A 32 5.44 3.43 14.67
CA LEU A 32 6.03 4.45 15.56
C LEU A 32 5.22 4.69 16.85
N THR A 33 3.97 4.21 16.92
CA THR A 33 3.14 4.27 18.13
C THR A 33 3.45 3.09 19.08
N GLY A 34 4.16 2.08 18.59
CA GLY A 34 4.58 0.90 19.33
C GLY A 34 3.61 -0.28 19.22
N PHE A 35 2.55 -0.16 18.42
CA PHE A 35 1.61 -1.25 18.16
C PHE A 35 2.11 -2.12 17.01
N VAL A 36 1.75 -3.41 17.03
CA VAL A 36 2.13 -4.33 15.94
C VAL A 36 1.27 -4.03 14.72
N ASP A 37 1.91 -3.63 13.63
CA ASP A 37 1.24 -3.30 12.38
C ASP A 37 1.21 -4.52 11.46
N GLY A 38 0.08 -4.74 10.78
CA GLY A 38 -0.13 -5.85 9.86
C GLY A 38 -0.57 -7.18 10.49
N THR A 39 -0.94 -7.20 11.78
CA THR A 39 -1.42 -8.41 12.48
C THR A 39 -2.62 -9.07 11.79
N ASN A 40 -3.54 -8.25 11.25
CA ASN A 40 -4.76 -8.74 10.57
C ASN A 40 -4.63 -8.76 9.04
N ASN A 41 -3.41 -8.66 8.50
CA ASN A 41 -3.22 -8.84 7.07
C ASN A 41 -3.58 -10.28 6.68
N TYR A 42 -4.17 -10.47 5.50
CA TYR A 42 -4.38 -11.79 4.93
C TYR A 42 -3.09 -12.62 4.97
N ASP A 43 -3.24 -13.91 5.29
CA ASP A 43 -2.13 -14.87 5.21
C ASP A 43 -1.66 -15.07 3.76
N GLU A 44 -0.59 -15.86 3.59
CA GLU A 44 0.01 -16.08 2.27
C GLU A 44 -0.96 -16.69 1.25
N THR A 45 -1.91 -17.51 1.71
CA THR A 45 -2.91 -18.17 0.85
C THR A 45 -3.95 -17.16 0.37
N LEU A 46 -4.38 -16.26 1.26
CA LEU A 46 -5.43 -15.29 0.97
C LEU A 46 -4.91 -13.98 0.35
N ARG A 47 -3.60 -13.71 0.41
CA ARG A 47 -2.99 -12.52 -0.21
C ARG A 47 -3.13 -12.48 -1.73
N SER A 48 -3.10 -13.62 -2.40
CA SER A 48 -3.23 -13.70 -3.86
C SER A 48 -4.67 -13.46 -4.31
N THR A 49 -5.65 -14.02 -3.59
CA THR A 49 -7.08 -13.85 -3.84
C THR A 49 -7.58 -12.46 -3.49
N GLY A 50 -7.12 -11.85 -2.39
CA GLY A 50 -7.49 -10.47 -2.03
C GLY A 50 -7.04 -9.42 -3.06
N LYS A 51 -5.88 -9.62 -3.70
CA LYS A 51 -5.41 -8.75 -4.79
C LYS A 51 -6.26 -8.86 -6.04
N LEU A 52 -6.73 -10.07 -6.36
CA LEU A 52 -7.56 -10.35 -7.52
C LEU A 52 -8.98 -9.79 -7.35
N ALA A 53 -9.56 -9.92 -6.15
CA ALA A 53 -10.91 -9.42 -5.85
C ALA A 53 -11.02 -7.90 -6.01
N ALA A 54 -9.98 -7.14 -5.57
CA ALA A 54 -9.93 -5.70 -5.74
C ALA A 54 -9.67 -5.22 -7.18
N ALA A 55 -9.23 -6.12 -8.07
CA ALA A 55 -9.09 -5.85 -9.51
C ALA A 55 -10.36 -6.25 -10.29
N SER A 56 -11.11 -7.24 -9.80
CA SER A 56 -12.34 -7.73 -10.44
C SER A 56 -13.60 -6.91 -10.11
N SER A 57 -13.61 -6.12 -9.05
CA SER A 57 -14.77 -5.33 -8.62
C SER A 57 -14.84 -3.93 -9.24
N SER A 58 -13.96 -3.60 -10.19
CA SER A 58 -14.16 -2.41 -11.02
C SER A 58 -15.24 -2.73 -12.05
N ASP A 59 -16.48 -2.82 -11.59
CA ASP A 59 -17.66 -2.57 -12.41
C ASP A 59 -17.49 -1.15 -12.94
N PHE A 60 -16.93 -1.08 -14.14
CA PHE A 60 -16.86 0.12 -14.94
C PHE A 60 -18.28 0.39 -15.42
N GLU A 61 -19.08 1.11 -14.62
CA GLU A 61 -20.34 1.68 -15.10
C GLU A 61 -20.03 2.62 -16.27
N GLY A 62 -20.14 2.15 -17.51
CA GLY A 62 -20.14 3.03 -18.68
C GLY A 62 -19.51 2.57 -19.98
N SER A 63 -19.27 1.28 -20.24
CA SER A 63 -18.84 0.83 -21.58
C SER A 63 -19.75 -0.26 -22.12
N GLU A 64 -20.73 0.15 -22.93
CA GLU A 64 -21.65 -0.73 -23.68
C GLU A 64 -20.97 -1.48 -24.86
N ASP A 65 -19.64 -1.44 -24.99
CA ASP A 65 -18.94 -2.18 -26.04
C ASP A 65 -18.38 -3.51 -25.49
N SER A 66 -19.20 -4.55 -25.64
CA SER A 66 -19.00 -5.91 -25.13
C SER A 66 -18.10 -6.79 -26.03
N THR A 67 -17.24 -6.20 -26.86
CA THR A 67 -16.35 -6.95 -27.78
C THR A 67 -14.85 -6.79 -27.54
N SER A 68 -14.43 -5.99 -26.57
CA SER A 68 -13.03 -5.93 -26.13
C SER A 68 -12.79 -6.98 -25.04
N PRO A 69 -11.64 -7.70 -25.01
CA PRO A 69 -11.35 -8.69 -23.96
C PRO A 69 -11.68 -8.07 -22.62
N SER A 70 -12.57 -8.73 -21.87
CA SER A 70 -13.19 -8.18 -20.66
C SER A 70 -12.13 -7.44 -19.85
N SER A 71 -12.38 -6.19 -19.48
CA SER A 71 -11.42 -5.35 -18.74
C SER A 71 -10.76 -6.09 -17.57
N VAL A 72 -11.46 -7.09 -17.01
CA VAL A 72 -11.00 -8.04 -16.00
C VAL A 72 -9.83 -8.93 -16.45
N GLU A 73 -9.87 -9.53 -17.65
CA GLU A 73 -8.78 -10.38 -18.17
C GLU A 73 -7.50 -9.58 -18.42
N ALA A 74 -7.64 -8.33 -18.90
CA ALA A 74 -6.50 -7.43 -19.12
C ALA A 74 -5.86 -6.94 -17.80
N MET A 75 -6.58 -7.03 -16.68
CA MET A 75 -6.13 -6.61 -15.35
C MET A 75 -5.67 -7.79 -14.47
N LEU A 76 -5.70 -9.03 -14.99
CA LEU A 76 -5.21 -10.21 -14.27
C LEU A 76 -3.74 -10.04 -13.89
N GLY A 77 -3.45 -10.14 -12.58
CA GLY A 77 -2.12 -9.93 -12.01
C GLY A 77 -1.82 -8.50 -11.56
N GLY A 78 -2.72 -7.55 -11.84
CA GLY A 78 -2.67 -6.17 -11.35
C GLY A 78 -3.25 -6.00 -9.94
N SER A 79 -3.04 -4.83 -9.34
CA SER A 79 -3.66 -4.45 -8.06
C SER A 79 -3.77 -2.93 -7.95
N HIS A 80 -4.84 -2.46 -7.33
CA HIS A 80 -4.98 -1.06 -6.95
C HIS A 80 -4.14 -0.78 -5.69
N VAL A 81 -3.27 0.22 -5.76
CA VAL A 81 -2.40 0.61 -4.64
C VAL A 81 -2.78 2.01 -4.17
N PHE A 82 -3.17 2.11 -2.91
CA PHE A 82 -3.30 3.38 -2.21
C PHE A 82 -2.05 3.62 -1.35
N ALA A 83 -1.47 4.80 -1.45
CA ALA A 83 -0.31 5.20 -0.66
C ALA A 83 -0.55 6.58 -0.02
N GLY A 84 -0.42 6.66 1.31
CA GLY A 84 -0.54 7.88 2.09
C GLY A 84 0.67 8.10 2.98
N VAL A 85 0.98 9.36 3.28
CA VAL A 85 1.99 9.73 4.28
C VAL A 85 1.28 10.20 5.54
N PHE A 86 1.52 9.52 6.65
CA PHE A 86 0.95 9.85 7.95
C PHE A 86 2.01 10.48 8.85
N LEU A 87 1.68 11.63 9.44
CA LEU A 87 2.54 12.33 10.40
C LEU A 87 1.94 12.19 11.80
N HIS A 88 2.61 11.45 12.68
CA HIS A 88 2.13 11.23 14.03
C HIS A 88 2.58 12.33 14.99
N ASN A 89 1.67 12.82 15.83
CA ASN A 89 2.05 13.61 17.01
C ASN A 89 2.39 12.68 18.18
N LEU A 90 3.58 12.08 18.13
CA LEU A 90 4.04 11.12 19.14
C LEU A 90 4.14 11.75 20.55
N SER A 91 4.44 13.04 20.63
CA SER A 91 4.52 13.76 21.90
C SER A 91 3.19 13.83 22.64
N ALA A 92 2.08 13.99 21.90
CA ALA A 92 0.74 13.94 22.45
C ALA A 92 0.32 12.49 22.74
N PHE A 93 0.59 11.59 21.79
CA PHE A 93 0.23 10.18 21.92
C PHE A 93 0.85 9.52 23.17
N HIS A 94 2.12 9.79 23.46
CA HIS A 94 2.80 9.18 24.60
C HIS A 94 2.24 9.62 25.97
N LYS A 95 1.53 10.76 26.04
CA LYS A 95 0.87 11.25 27.26
C LYS A 95 -0.43 10.50 27.57
N LEU A 96 -1.00 9.77 26.61
CA LEU A 96 -2.21 8.99 26.81
C LEU A 96 -1.93 7.78 27.74
N SER A 97 -2.94 7.40 28.51
CA SER A 97 -2.91 6.16 29.29
C SER A 97 -2.83 4.95 28.36
N THR A 98 -2.35 3.81 28.84
CA THR A 98 -2.32 2.57 28.03
C THR A 98 -3.72 2.15 27.58
N GLN A 99 -4.74 2.39 28.42
CA GLN A 99 -6.12 2.11 28.08
C GLN A 99 -6.61 3.00 26.94
N ASP A 100 -6.30 4.30 26.97
CA ASP A 100 -6.69 5.24 25.91
C ASP A 100 -5.92 5.00 24.61
N LYS A 101 -4.68 4.49 24.66
CA LYS A 101 -3.93 4.09 23.46
C LYS A 101 -4.53 2.87 22.76
N SER A 102 -5.19 1.99 23.53
CA SER A 102 -5.73 0.72 23.02
C SER A 102 -7.20 0.81 22.59
N ARG A 103 -7.90 1.86 23.01
CA ARG A 103 -9.30 2.12 22.69
C ARG A 103 -9.42 2.80 21.33
#